data_AF-A0A6L2L869-F1
#
_entry.id   AF-A0A6L2L869-F1
#
_cell.length_a   1.000
_cell.length_b   1.000
_cell.length_c   1.000
_cell.angle_alpha   90.00
_cell.angle_beta   90.00
_cell.angle_gamma   90.00
#
_symmetry.space_group_name_H-M   'P 1'
#
loop_
_entity.id
_entity.type
_entity.pdbx_description
1 polymer ?
#
loop_
_entity_poly.entity_id
_entity_poly.type
_entity_poly.pdbx_seq_one_letter_code
_entity_poly.pdbx_strand_id
1 'polypeptide(L)'
;MLAPGNYVQWKSRIKRYINTKPNHELIYYYLKNPPYKFTWADKEVPISEGSPVTRTETYMKTYKNVLQDIHDQLNAEAEAVQI
;
A
#
# COMPACT_ATOMS: atom_id res chain seq x y z
N MET A 1 -0.92 -21.37 -0.05
CA MET A 1 -0.78 -20.53 -1.26
C MET A 1 -2.09 -20.54 -2.02
N LEU A 2 -2.60 -19.38 -2.42
CA LEU A 2 -3.81 -19.31 -3.26
C LEU A 2 -3.50 -19.94 -4.63
N ALA A 3 -4.34 -20.85 -5.10
CA ALA A 3 -4.17 -21.44 -6.42
C ALA A 3 -4.26 -20.32 -7.50
N PRO A 4 -3.28 -20.19 -8.40
CA PRO A 4 -3.19 -19.08 -9.35
C PRO A 4 -4.42 -18.95 -10.27
N GLY A 5 -5.13 -20.06 -10.52
CA GLY A 5 -6.36 -20.08 -11.33
C GLY A 5 -7.55 -19.32 -10.72
N ASN A 6 -7.52 -19.02 -9.41
CA ASN A 6 -8.66 -18.39 -8.74
C ASN A 6 -8.59 -16.87 -8.68
N TYR A 7 -7.57 -16.24 -9.27
CA TYR A 7 -7.36 -14.78 -9.19
C TYR A 7 -8.58 -13.98 -9.67
N VAL A 8 -9.18 -14.38 -10.79
CA VAL A 8 -10.36 -13.68 -11.37
C VAL A 8 -11.58 -13.78 -10.45
N GLN A 9 -11.79 -14.95 -9.84
CA GLN A 9 -12.88 -15.17 -8.90
C GLN A 9 -12.68 -14.38 -7.61
N TRP A 10 -11.47 -14.38 -7.07
CA TRP A 10 -11.11 -13.59 -5.89
C TRP A 10 -11.28 -12.09 -6.13
N LYS A 11 -10.80 -11.59 -7.28
CA LYS A 11 -10.98 -10.19 -7.68
C LYS A 11 -12.45 -9.80 -7.71
N SER A 12 -13.32 -10.66 -8.24
CA SER A 12 -14.77 -10.42 -8.29
C SER A 12 -15.43 -10.44 -6.91
N ARG A 13 -15.02 -11.37 -6.03
CA ARG A 13 -15.52 -11.46 -4.64
C ARG A 13 -15.15 -10.22 -3.83
N ILE A 14 -13.89 -9.77 -3.92
CA ILE A 14 -13.40 -8.56 -3.24
C ILE A 14 -14.17 -7.33 -3.74
N LYS A 15 -14.37 -7.20 -5.06
CA LYS A 15 -15.14 -6.08 -5.62
C LYS A 15 -16.58 -6.03 -5.09
N ARG A 16 -17.26 -7.18 -5.02
CA ARG A 16 -18.62 -7.26 -4.44
C ARG A 16 -18.62 -6.90 -2.96
N TYR A 17 -17.68 -7.42 -2.18
CA TYR A 17 -17.56 -7.11 -0.76
C TYR A 17 -17.38 -5.61 -0.52
N ILE A 18 -16.48 -4.95 -1.28
CA ILE A 18 -16.25 -3.50 -1.17
C ILE A 18 -17.53 -2.73 -1.49
N ASN A 19 -18.22 -3.07 -2.58
CA ASN A 19 -19.47 -2.38 -2.97
C ASN A 19 -20.57 -2.43 -1.92
N THR A 20 -20.57 -3.44 -1.03
CA THR A 20 -21.57 -3.55 0.05
C THR A 20 -21.25 -2.72 1.30
N LYS A 21 -20.10 -2.05 1.36
CA LYS A 21 -19.70 -1.27 2.53
C LYS A 21 -20.15 0.19 2.42
N PRO A 22 -20.52 0.84 3.55
CA PRO A 22 -20.91 2.25 3.54
C PRO A 22 -19.76 3.17 3.10
N ASN A 23 -18.52 2.81 3.39
CA ASN A 23 -17.31 3.54 2.99
C ASN A 23 -16.69 3.03 1.67
N HIS A 24 -17.48 2.41 0.79
CA HIS A 24 -16.97 1.80 -0.45
C HIS A 24 -16.24 2.79 -1.38
N GLU A 25 -16.71 4.04 -1.48
CA GLU A 25 -16.05 5.09 -2.26
C GLU A 25 -14.65 5.40 -1.75
N LEU A 26 -14.50 5.52 -0.42
CA LEU A 26 -13.20 5.71 0.23
C LEU A 26 -12.28 4.52 -0.03
N ILE A 27 -12.78 3.29 0.09
CA ILE A 27 -12.00 2.09 -0.19
C ILE A 27 -11.50 2.11 -1.65
N TYR A 28 -12.35 2.49 -2.61
CA TYR A 28 -11.93 2.63 -4.01
C TYR A 28 -10.89 3.73 -4.21
N TYR A 29 -11.04 4.87 -3.51
CA TYR A 29 -10.08 5.96 -3.53
C TYR A 29 -8.70 5.51 -3.05
N TYR A 30 -8.61 4.80 -1.91
CA TYR A 30 -7.35 4.27 -1.38
C TYR A 30 -6.73 3.18 -2.27
N LEU A 31 -7.55 2.34 -2.91
CA LEU A 31 -7.05 1.34 -3.86
C LEU A 31 -6.47 1.97 -5.13
N LYS A 32 -7.02 3.08 -5.59
CA LYS A 32 -6.48 3.84 -6.73
C LYS A 32 -5.29 4.72 -6.34
N ASN A 33 -5.29 5.24 -5.12
CA ASN A 33 -4.28 6.16 -4.59
C ASN A 33 -3.63 5.56 -3.34
N PRO A 34 -2.78 4.53 -3.48
CA PRO A 34 -2.18 3.88 -2.33
C PRO A 34 -1.30 4.86 -1.54
N PRO A 35 -1.34 4.82 -0.18
CA PRO A 35 -0.56 5.72 0.69
C PRO A 35 0.95 5.58 0.51
N TYR A 36 1.35 4.41 0.02
CA TYR A 36 2.74 4.03 -0.14
C TYR A 36 3.00 3.78 -1.61
N LYS A 37 3.97 4.53 -2.14
CA LYS A 37 4.60 4.17 -3.40
C LYS A 37 5.76 3.23 -3.07
N PHE A 38 5.70 2.04 -3.63
CA PHE A 38 6.81 1.10 -3.57
C PHE A 38 7.75 1.39 -4.74
N THR A 39 9.00 1.67 -4.42
CA THR A 39 10.06 1.83 -5.42
C THR A 39 11.19 0.89 -5.07
N TRP A 40 11.73 0.19 -6.07
CA TRP A 40 12.97 -0.54 -5.92
C TRP A 40 14.13 0.45 -5.91
N ALA A 41 15.00 0.32 -4.92
CA ALA A 41 16.21 1.10 -4.81
C ALA A 41 17.38 0.15 -4.59
N ASP A 42 18.50 0.44 -5.24
CA ASP A 42 19.74 -0.28 -5.04
C ASP A 42 20.59 0.47 -3.99
N LYS A 43 21.20 -0.30 -3.10
CA LYS A 43 22.18 0.21 -2.14
C LYS A 43 23.44 -0.64 -2.19
N GLU A 44 24.59 0.01 -2.16
CA GLU A 44 25.86 -0.70 -1.96
C GLU A 44 26.08 -0.98 -0.48
N VAL A 45 26.36 -2.25 -0.18
CA VAL A 45 26.65 -2.74 1.17
C VAL A 45 27.99 -3.48 1.13
N PRO A 46 28.97 -3.13 1.98
CA PRO A 46 30.23 -3.86 2.04
C PRO A 46 30.01 -5.31 2.49
N ILE A 47 30.73 -6.24 1.88
CA ILE A 47 30.58 -7.69 2.16
C ILE A 47 31.08 -8.03 3.58
N SER A 48 32.03 -7.26 4.10
CA SER A 48 32.52 -7.32 5.48
C SER A 48 33.04 -5.94 5.92
N GLU A 49 33.13 -5.68 7.22
CA GLU A 49 33.74 -4.46 7.75
C GLU A 49 35.15 -4.25 7.16
N GLY A 50 35.40 -3.05 6.63
CA GLY A 50 36.69 -2.68 6.03
C GLY A 50 36.99 -3.26 4.64
N SER A 51 36.11 -4.06 4.04
CA SER A 51 36.35 -4.59 2.69
C SER A 51 36.14 -3.52 1.61
N PRO A 52 37.07 -3.39 0.63
CA PRO A 52 36.85 -2.54 -0.54
C PRO A 52 35.81 -3.12 -1.51
N VAL A 53 35.35 -4.36 -1.27
CA VAL A 53 34.36 -5.04 -2.10
C VAL A 53 32.96 -4.80 -1.54
N THR A 54 32.12 -4.14 -2.34
CA THR A 54 30.70 -3.90 -2.06
C THR A 54 29.82 -4.83 -2.89
N ARG A 55 28.65 -5.18 -2.34
CA ARG A 55 27.57 -5.85 -3.06
C ARG A 55 26.39 -4.90 -3.20
N THR A 56 25.76 -4.91 -4.38
CA THR A 56 24.50 -4.21 -4.60
C THR A 56 23.35 -5.02 -4.05
N GLU A 57 22.60 -4.44 -3.12
CA GLU A 57 21.36 -5.00 -2.60
C GLU A 57 20.18 -4.15 -3.04
N THR A 58 19.24 -4.76 -3.75
CA THR A 58 17.98 -4.14 -4.10
C THR A 58 17.02 -4.28 -2.92
N TYR A 59 16.53 -3.17 -2.41
CA TYR A 59 15.55 -3.14 -1.33
C TYR A 59 14.30 -2.37 -1.75
N MET A 60 13.18 -2.73 -1.14
CA MET A 60 11.92 -2.09 -1.40
C MET A 60 11.81 -0.85 -0.50
N LYS A 61 11.85 0.33 -1.11
CA LYS A 61 11.70 1.59 -0.40
C LYS A 61 10.24 2.04 -0.44
N THR A 62 9.69 2.34 0.73
CA THR A 62 8.37 2.94 0.88
C THR A 62 8.55 4.45 1.06
N TYR A 63 7.95 5.23 0.17
CA TYR A 63 7.80 6.66 0.39
C TYR A 63 6.36 6.92 0.87
N LYS A 64 6.22 7.60 2.00
CA LYS A 64 4.94 8.05 2.54
C LYS A 64 4.51 9.28 1.72
N ASN A 65 3.46 9.17 0.92
CA ASN A 65 2.84 10.37 0.36
C ASN A 65 1.97 11.05 1.44
N VAL A 66 1.54 12.29 1.17
CA VAL A 66 0.68 13.24 1.95
C VAL A 66 -0.63 12.63 2.52
N LEU A 67 -0.82 11.32 2.37
CA LEU A 67 -2.02 10.57 2.73
C LEU A 67 -2.35 10.52 4.23
N GLN A 68 -1.40 10.76 5.13
CA GLN A 68 -1.71 10.76 6.58
C GLN A 68 -2.59 11.95 6.95
N ASP A 69 -2.27 13.15 6.45
CA ASP A 69 -3.10 14.35 6.64
C ASP A 69 -4.51 14.16 6.07
N ILE A 70 -4.61 13.53 4.90
CA ILE A 70 -5.89 13.24 4.25
C ILE A 70 -6.69 12.20 5.05
N HIS A 71 -6.03 11.19 5.61
CA HIS A 71 -6.65 10.18 6.45
C HIS A 71 -7.20 10.81 7.75
N ASP A 72 -6.41 11.64 8.40
CA ASP A 72 -6.79 12.30 9.65
C ASP A 72 -7.94 13.29 9.42
N GLN A 73 -7.94 14.01 8.28
CA GLN A 73 -9.06 14.88 7.86
C GLN A 73 -10.35 14.09 7.59
N LEU A 74 -10.27 12.98 6.85
CA LEU A 74 -11.43 12.15 6.53
C LEU A 74 -12.01 11.42 7.75
N ASN A 75 -11.16 11.03 8.71
CA ASN A 75 -11.63 10.41 9.95
C ASN A 75 -12.39 11.43 10.82
N ALA A 76 -11.93 12.68 10.86
CA ALA A 76 -12.64 13.78 11.53
C ALA A 76 -14.01 14.08 10.89
N GLU A 77 -14.10 14.04 9.55
CA GLU A 77 -15.40 14.20 8.84
C GLU A 77 -16.35 13.04 9.11
N ALA A 78 -15.85 11.80 9.16
CA ALA A 78 -16.67 10.62 9.44
C ALA A 78 -17.24 10.61 10.88
N GLU A 79 -16.49 11.11 11.86
CA GLU A 79 -16.98 11.30 13.24
C GLU A 79 -18.04 12.41 13.31
N ALA A 80 -17.91 13.47 12.53
CA ALA A 80 -18.88 14.58 12.50
C ALA A 80 -20.25 14.19 11.88
N VAL A 81 -20.29 13.18 11.01
CA VAL A 81 -21.52 12.70 10.36
C VAL A 81 -22.29 11.69 11.23
N GLN A 82 -21.70 11.12 12.28
CA GLN A 82 -22.35 10.17 13.19
C GLN A 82 -23.15 10.82 14.34
N ILE A 83 -23.46 12.12 14.25
CA ILE A 83 -24.28 12.87 15.24
C ILE A 83 -25.77 12.64 15.00
#